data_AF-E5R414-F1
#
_entry.id   AF-E5R414-F1
#
_cell.length_a   1.000
_cell.length_b   1.000
_cell.length_c   1.000
_cell.angle_alpha   90.00
_cell.angle_beta   90.00
_cell.angle_gamma   90.00
#
_symmetry.space_group_name_H-M   'P 1'
#
loop_
_entity.id
_entity.type
_entity.pdbx_description
1 polymer ?
#
loop_
_entity_poly.entity_id
_entity_poly.type
_entity_poly.pdbx_seq_one_letter_code
_entity_poly.pdbx_strand_id
1 'polypeptide(L)'
;MINLRSVVLMGISYVVIPRLTFLPQNIHSILIIFGPFILPRAFDLFTTARATDHRAHAPVRPVPQRVKHALNLLFLSACLFFVLSFARFAPENIFLQTRSHIRTETSVLFARLRHLRPLTADDEALRVKFNYARNKLLYLTYGPDSVLNCIWCADANEDDQLYYFLYTLPAILTPHIFQLGALGLATSSLVGAEGSRFRTHAIVVGLVMLLCECSYMGLYDLQANKRAITTKELDFAFWRVRFLRYMAFALVDLAFALLLWVTSTNRWLAKPISVAERLELATKQSEDTLNKLRALGLLSNSVNRDATLRGVREEYWRTEGQVMAETIQDEAVAEQINAAISKMDFSSLQGRVGEVADGILRGIDGLRSSQMMPEREPTKPAIVVPQAMPKPTIVFCASNSNEHHRCTNEFQHRNHVLELDMTVTESYSMYDGRHWLPHDSYGGKVVH
;
A
#
# COMPACT_ATOMS: atom_id res chain seq x y z
N MET A 1 -8.88 -35.19 0.70
CA MET A 1 -8.13 -35.50 1.94
C MET A 1 -8.41 -34.40 2.95
N ILE A 2 -9.19 -34.67 3.99
CA ILE A 2 -9.53 -33.66 5.01
C ILE A 2 -8.30 -33.47 5.90
N ASN A 3 -7.69 -32.28 5.81
CA ASN A 3 -6.48 -31.96 6.55
C ASN A 3 -6.84 -31.77 8.05
N LEU A 4 -6.09 -32.38 8.97
CA LEU A 4 -6.34 -32.30 10.43
C LEU A 4 -6.46 -30.84 10.91
N ARG A 5 -5.74 -29.94 10.24
CA ARG A 5 -5.79 -28.49 10.44
C ARG A 5 -7.17 -27.87 10.14
N SER A 6 -7.86 -28.33 9.10
CA SER A 6 -9.25 -27.91 8.82
C SER A 6 -10.22 -28.42 9.87
N VAL A 7 -10.00 -29.61 10.43
CA VAL A 7 -10.86 -30.17 11.50
C VAL A 7 -10.71 -29.36 12.80
N VAL A 8 -9.47 -28.99 13.16
CA VAL A 8 -9.21 -28.15 14.35
C VAL A 8 -9.78 -26.74 14.19
N LEU A 9 -9.61 -26.11 13.01
CA LEU A 9 -10.20 -24.79 12.72
C LEU A 9 -11.73 -24.83 12.72
N MET A 10 -12.33 -25.91 12.24
CA MET A 10 -13.78 -26.12 12.29
C MET A 10 -14.26 -26.29 13.75
N GLY A 11 -13.52 -27.02 14.58
CA GLY A 11 -13.79 -27.13 16.01
C GLY A 11 -13.70 -25.80 16.76
N ILE A 12 -12.67 -24.98 16.48
CA ILE A 12 -12.53 -23.64 17.07
C ILE A 12 -13.67 -22.73 16.61
N SER A 13 -14.01 -22.75 15.32
CA SER A 13 -15.17 -22.02 14.78
C SER A 13 -16.46 -22.42 15.48
N TYR A 14 -16.68 -23.72 15.72
CA TYR A 14 -17.94 -24.21 16.28
C TYR A 14 -18.06 -24.05 17.80
N VAL A 15 -16.95 -23.90 18.52
CA VAL A 15 -16.92 -23.82 20.00
C VAL A 15 -16.69 -22.40 20.51
N VAL A 16 -15.86 -21.61 19.82
CA VAL A 16 -15.47 -20.26 20.27
C VAL A 16 -16.45 -19.19 19.77
N ILE A 17 -16.88 -19.26 18.51
CA ILE A 17 -17.83 -18.29 17.94
C ILE A 17 -19.15 -18.24 18.72
N PRO A 18 -19.76 -19.38 19.10
CA PRO A 18 -21.00 -19.33 19.86
C PRO A 18 -20.90 -18.75 21.27
N ARG A 19 -19.68 -18.59 21.81
CA ARG A 19 -19.42 -18.00 23.13
C ARG A 19 -19.06 -16.52 23.07
N LEU A 20 -18.97 -15.92 21.89
CA LEU A 20 -18.77 -14.47 21.72
C LEU A 20 -20.12 -13.76 21.83
N THR A 21 -20.63 -13.64 23.06
CA THR A 21 -21.93 -13.02 23.42
C THR A 21 -22.04 -11.53 23.12
N PHE A 22 -20.98 -10.90 22.59
CA PHE A 22 -20.95 -9.48 22.26
C PHE A 22 -21.52 -9.16 20.86
N LEU A 23 -21.73 -10.16 19.99
CA LEU A 23 -22.25 -9.94 18.65
C LEU A 23 -23.79 -10.09 18.56
N PRO A 24 -24.49 -9.23 17.79
CA PRO A 24 -25.91 -9.36 17.55
C PRO A 24 -26.25 -10.68 16.84
N GLN A 25 -27.40 -11.29 17.18
CA GLN A 25 -27.82 -12.64 16.76
C GLN A 25 -27.71 -12.91 15.26
N ASN A 26 -27.95 -11.90 14.42
CA ASN A 26 -27.90 -12.03 12.97
C ASN A 26 -26.47 -12.22 12.42
N ILE A 27 -25.45 -11.67 13.09
CA ILE A 27 -24.06 -11.87 12.70
C ILE A 27 -23.57 -13.24 13.18
N HIS A 28 -24.10 -13.70 14.31
CA HIS A 28 -23.80 -15.00 14.90
C HIS A 28 -24.19 -16.15 13.97
N SER A 29 -25.39 -16.09 13.37
CA SER A 29 -25.85 -17.09 12.40
C SER A 29 -25.01 -17.09 11.12
N ILE A 30 -24.67 -15.91 10.59
CA ILE A 30 -23.78 -15.79 9.42
C ILE A 30 -22.39 -16.36 9.73
N LEU A 31 -21.81 -16.01 10.89
CA LEU A 31 -20.46 -16.43 11.27
C LEU A 31 -20.38 -17.93 11.58
N ILE A 32 -21.45 -18.56 12.08
CA ILE A 32 -21.52 -20.02 12.26
C ILE A 32 -21.58 -20.74 10.91
N ILE A 33 -22.36 -20.21 9.96
CA ILE A 33 -22.53 -20.84 8.63
C ILE A 33 -21.28 -20.66 7.76
N PHE A 34 -20.73 -19.45 7.71
CA PHE A 34 -19.60 -19.12 6.85
C PHE A 34 -18.24 -19.23 7.53
N GLY A 35 -18.18 -19.25 8.87
CA GLY A 35 -16.95 -19.40 9.65
C GLY A 35 -16.07 -20.58 9.20
N PRO A 36 -16.62 -21.80 9.01
CA PRO A 36 -15.85 -22.96 8.56
C PRO A 36 -15.20 -22.80 7.18
N PHE A 37 -15.76 -21.96 6.30
CA PHE A 37 -15.24 -21.73 4.95
C PHE A 37 -14.29 -20.52 4.89
N ILE A 38 -14.57 -19.48 5.68
CA ILE A 38 -13.77 -18.24 5.68
C ILE A 38 -12.51 -18.38 6.54
N LEU A 39 -12.58 -19.02 7.72
CA LEU A 39 -11.42 -19.18 8.62
C LEU A 39 -10.22 -19.85 7.96
N PRO A 40 -10.35 -21.04 7.31
CA PRO A 40 -9.18 -21.71 6.75
C PRO A 40 -8.57 -20.91 5.61
N ARG A 41 -9.38 -20.25 4.76
CA ARG A 41 -8.86 -19.36 3.71
C ARG A 41 -8.15 -18.13 4.26
N ALA A 42 -8.71 -17.50 5.30
CA ALA A 42 -8.06 -16.36 5.96
C ALA A 42 -6.75 -16.78 6.63
N PHE A 43 -6.71 -17.96 7.24
CA PHE A 43 -5.51 -18.49 7.87
C PHE A 43 -4.46 -18.93 6.85
N ASP A 44 -4.87 -19.48 5.71
CA ASP A 44 -3.97 -19.82 4.61
C ASP A 44 -3.42 -18.55 3.94
N LEU A 45 -4.22 -17.51 3.75
CA LEU A 45 -3.75 -16.17 3.33
C LEU A 45 -2.76 -15.58 4.33
N PHE A 46 -3.04 -15.68 5.62
CA PHE A 46 -2.15 -15.18 6.67
C PHE A 46 -0.83 -15.95 6.72
N THR A 47 -0.88 -17.28 6.61
CA THR A 47 0.33 -18.12 6.66
C THR A 47 1.13 -18.07 5.37
N THR A 48 0.49 -17.92 4.21
CA THR A 48 1.18 -17.68 2.93
C THR A 48 1.81 -16.29 2.90
N ALA A 49 1.11 -15.25 3.35
CA ALA A 49 1.67 -13.89 3.50
C ALA A 49 2.89 -13.87 4.44
N ARG A 50 2.80 -14.57 5.58
CA ARG A 50 3.91 -14.69 6.53
C ARG A 50 5.06 -15.53 5.98
N ALA A 51 4.78 -16.59 5.22
CA ALA A 51 5.80 -17.41 4.58
C ALA A 51 6.54 -16.66 3.45
N THR A 52 5.85 -15.76 2.73
CA THR A 52 6.51 -14.86 1.76
C THR A 52 7.45 -13.86 2.44
N ASP A 53 7.12 -13.36 3.64
CA ASP A 53 8.00 -12.46 4.37
C ASP A 53 9.29 -13.12 4.84
N HIS A 54 9.21 -14.34 5.38
CA HIS A 54 10.39 -15.08 5.81
C HIS A 54 11.33 -15.43 4.65
N ARG A 55 10.79 -15.63 3.44
CA ARG A 55 11.59 -15.89 2.23
C ARG A 55 12.17 -14.61 1.61
N ALA A 56 11.62 -13.44 1.93
CA ALA A 56 12.02 -12.19 1.30
C ALA A 56 13.32 -11.61 1.89
N HIS A 57 13.77 -12.03 3.08
CA HIS A 57 14.97 -11.52 3.78
C HIS A 57 15.17 -10.00 3.65
N ALA A 58 14.08 -9.23 3.64
CA ALA A 58 14.15 -7.79 3.48
C ALA A 58 14.48 -7.16 4.84
N PRO A 59 15.54 -6.32 4.94
CA PRO A 59 15.85 -5.63 6.18
C PRO A 59 14.72 -4.66 6.53
N VAL A 60 14.43 -4.56 7.83
CA VAL A 60 13.46 -3.60 8.37
C VAL A 60 13.94 -2.19 8.04
N ARG A 61 13.14 -1.45 7.28
CA ARG A 61 13.44 -0.10 6.82
C ARG A 61 12.70 0.93 7.69
N PRO A 62 13.29 2.11 7.98
CA PRO A 62 12.53 3.23 8.52
C PRO A 62 11.43 3.68 7.55
N VAL A 63 10.32 4.20 8.09
CA VAL A 63 9.16 4.64 7.31
C VAL A 63 9.60 5.73 6.30
N PRO A 64 9.33 5.56 4.98
CA PRO A 64 9.60 6.60 4.00
C PRO A 64 8.85 7.90 4.32
N GLN A 65 9.47 9.05 4.10
CA GLN A 65 8.88 10.36 4.46
C GLN A 65 7.50 10.61 3.82
N ARG A 66 7.30 10.18 2.57
CA ARG A 66 6.01 10.29 1.88
C ARG A 66 4.91 9.46 2.56
N VAL A 67 5.24 8.26 3.03
CA VAL A 67 4.33 7.38 3.77
C VAL A 67 4.01 7.97 5.15
N LYS A 68 4.97 8.66 5.78
CA LYS A 68 4.72 9.39 7.04
C LYS A 68 3.63 10.46 6.88
N HIS A 69 3.64 11.21 5.78
CA HIS A 69 2.57 12.19 5.51
C HIS A 69 1.20 11.52 5.32
N ALA A 70 1.15 10.39 4.62
CA ALA A 70 -0.09 9.63 4.45
C ALA A 70 -0.61 9.06 5.78
N LEU A 71 0.28 8.52 6.63
CA LEU A 71 -0.05 8.08 7.99
C LEU A 71 -0.60 9.22 8.85
N ASN A 72 0.02 10.40 8.79
CA ASN A 72 -0.47 11.57 9.52
C ASN A 72 -1.85 12.00 9.03
N LEU A 73 -2.10 11.95 7.72
CA LEU A 73 -3.42 12.24 7.15
C LEU A 73 -4.47 11.26 7.67
N LEU A 74 -4.21 9.95 7.60
CA LEU A 74 -5.13 8.91 8.10
C LEU A 74 -5.34 8.99 9.61
N PHE A 75 -4.30 9.36 10.37
CA PHE A 75 -4.43 9.58 11.80
C PHE A 75 -5.31 10.78 12.12
N LEU A 76 -5.13 11.89 11.40
CA LEU A 76 -5.95 13.08 11.57
C LEU A 76 -7.41 12.83 11.15
N SER A 77 -7.64 12.11 10.05
CA SER A 77 -9.00 11.75 9.63
C SER A 77 -9.66 10.81 10.65
N ALA A 78 -8.94 9.79 11.14
CA ALA A 78 -9.43 8.91 12.19
C ALA A 78 -9.79 9.68 13.47
N CYS A 79 -8.93 10.60 13.91
CA CYS A 79 -9.21 11.46 15.07
C CYS A 79 -10.43 12.35 14.83
N LEU A 80 -10.54 12.95 13.66
CA LEU A 80 -11.67 13.82 13.30
C LEU A 80 -12.99 13.04 13.33
N PHE A 81 -13.06 11.88 12.66
CA PHE A 81 -14.26 11.07 12.67
C PHE A 81 -14.57 10.49 14.05
N PHE A 82 -13.55 10.11 14.81
CA PHE A 82 -13.75 9.69 16.20
C PHE A 82 -14.36 10.82 17.05
N VAL A 83 -13.87 12.05 16.92
CA VAL A 83 -14.43 13.22 17.62
C VAL A 83 -15.86 13.51 17.15
N LEU A 84 -16.13 13.45 15.84
CA LEU A 84 -17.47 13.64 15.27
C LEU A 84 -18.48 12.55 15.68
N SER A 85 -18.00 11.38 16.14
CA SER A 85 -18.85 10.32 16.65
C SER A 85 -19.50 10.67 18.00
N PHE A 86 -18.94 11.65 18.75
CA PHE A 86 -19.50 12.03 20.04
C PHE A 86 -20.86 12.72 19.91
N ALA A 87 -21.75 12.44 20.87
CA ALA A 87 -23.11 12.98 20.91
C ALA A 87 -23.18 14.52 20.96
N ARG A 88 -22.10 15.20 21.38
CA ARG A 88 -21.99 16.67 21.39
C ARG A 88 -22.11 17.28 19.99
N PHE A 89 -21.68 16.55 18.96
CA PHE A 89 -21.74 16.99 17.56
C PHE A 89 -22.95 16.43 16.81
N ALA A 90 -23.82 15.66 17.49
CA ALA A 90 -25.08 15.21 16.94
C ALA A 90 -26.19 16.22 17.28
N PRO A 91 -27.20 16.39 16.42
CA PRO A 91 -28.36 17.18 16.78
C PRO A 91 -29.07 16.57 17.99
N GLU A 92 -29.66 17.43 18.80
CA GLU A 92 -30.31 17.05 20.04
C GLU A 92 -31.48 16.08 19.80
N ASN A 93 -31.59 15.04 20.61
CA ASN A 93 -32.71 14.10 20.55
C ASN A 93 -33.74 14.45 21.62
N ILE A 94 -34.84 15.08 21.19
CA ILE A 94 -35.93 15.53 22.07
C ILE A 94 -36.56 14.37 22.87
N PHE A 95 -36.73 13.19 22.29
CA PHE A 95 -37.31 12.04 22.98
C PHE A 95 -36.38 11.46 24.06
N LEU A 96 -35.07 11.41 23.78
CA LEU A 96 -34.08 10.98 24.77
C LEU A 96 -33.96 11.96 25.93
N GLN A 97 -33.93 13.26 25.65
CA GLN A 97 -33.79 14.28 26.69
C GLN A 97 -35.01 14.40 27.60
N THR A 98 -36.20 14.42 27.01
CA THR A 98 -37.45 14.49 27.78
C THR A 98 -37.85 13.14 28.38
N ARG A 99 -37.12 12.06 28.06
CA ARG A 99 -37.43 10.67 28.43
C ARG A 99 -38.88 10.28 28.11
N SER A 100 -39.38 10.76 26.97
CA SER A 100 -40.79 10.57 26.55
C SER A 100 -40.91 9.47 25.51
N HIS A 101 -41.98 8.68 25.58
CA HIS A 101 -42.28 7.63 24.59
C HIS A 101 -42.90 8.22 23.31
N ILE A 102 -42.91 7.45 22.23
CA ILE A 102 -43.38 7.90 20.90
C ILE A 102 -44.85 8.34 20.88
N ARG A 103 -45.69 7.71 21.71
CA ARG A 103 -47.13 8.04 21.86
C ARG A 103 -47.41 9.29 22.71
N THR A 104 -46.38 9.93 23.28
CA THR A 104 -46.58 11.11 24.14
C THR A 104 -47.22 12.22 23.31
N GLU A 105 -48.23 12.87 23.87
CA GLU A 105 -48.90 13.99 23.21
C GLU A 105 -47.90 15.13 22.96
N THR A 106 -48.04 15.80 21.82
CA THR A 106 -47.09 16.82 21.37
C THR A 106 -47.06 18.02 22.33
N SER A 107 -48.22 18.40 22.88
CA SER A 107 -48.36 19.42 23.93
C SER A 107 -47.48 19.11 25.16
N VAL A 108 -47.57 17.88 25.67
CA VAL A 108 -46.82 17.41 26.85
C VAL A 108 -45.33 17.29 26.56
N LEU A 109 -44.95 16.81 25.37
CA LEU A 109 -43.55 16.67 24.96
C LEU A 109 -42.83 18.03 24.97
N PHE A 110 -43.43 19.04 24.33
CA PHE A 110 -42.84 20.39 24.27
C PHE A 110 -42.98 21.17 25.59
N ALA A 111 -43.99 20.87 26.41
CA ALA A 111 -44.05 21.40 27.78
C ALA A 111 -42.87 20.89 28.62
N ARG A 112 -42.53 19.60 28.53
CA ARG A 112 -41.34 19.04 29.18
C ARG A 112 -40.04 19.62 28.63
N LEU A 113 -39.94 19.78 27.30
CA LEU A 113 -38.78 20.40 26.69
C LEU A 113 -38.58 21.85 27.17
N ARG A 114 -39.67 22.62 27.29
CA ARG A 114 -39.67 23.99 27.83
C ARG A 114 -39.15 24.08 29.25
N HIS A 115 -39.34 23.05 30.06
CA HIS A 115 -38.78 22.97 31.41
C HIS A 115 -37.26 22.71 31.42
N LEU A 116 -36.72 22.08 30.38
CA LEU A 116 -35.27 21.80 30.27
C LEU A 116 -34.50 22.98 29.67
N ARG A 117 -35.08 23.65 28.66
CA ARG A 117 -34.48 24.79 27.98
C ARG A 117 -35.54 25.67 27.31
N PRO A 118 -35.25 26.95 26.99
CA PRO A 118 -36.13 27.76 26.15
C PRO A 118 -36.30 27.13 24.76
N LEU A 119 -37.52 27.23 24.20
CA LEU A 119 -37.83 26.71 22.86
C LEU A 119 -37.18 27.60 21.81
N THR A 120 -36.54 26.97 20.83
CA THR A 120 -36.02 27.64 19.64
C THR A 120 -37.09 27.73 18.54
N ALA A 121 -36.87 28.55 17.52
CA ALA A 121 -37.77 28.64 16.36
C ALA A 121 -37.95 27.27 15.67
N ASP A 122 -36.88 26.48 15.59
CA ASP A 122 -36.90 25.12 15.05
C ASP A 122 -37.79 24.19 15.89
N ASP A 123 -37.77 24.31 17.23
CA ASP A 123 -38.64 23.52 18.11
C ASP A 123 -40.11 23.87 17.90
N GLU A 124 -40.43 25.15 17.69
CA GLU A 124 -41.80 25.59 17.41
C GLU A 124 -42.29 25.09 16.05
N ALA A 125 -41.44 25.13 15.02
CA ALA A 125 -41.74 24.54 13.72
C ALA A 125 -41.94 23.02 13.82
N LEU A 126 -41.09 22.34 14.60
CA LEU A 126 -41.19 20.90 14.83
C LEU A 126 -42.46 20.54 15.60
N ARG A 127 -42.89 21.37 16.55
CA ARG A 127 -44.14 21.20 17.30
C ARG A 127 -45.35 21.16 16.37
N VAL A 128 -45.40 22.04 15.37
CA VAL A 128 -46.48 22.03 14.36
C VAL A 128 -46.45 20.72 13.55
N LYS A 129 -45.27 20.29 13.11
CA LYS A 129 -45.11 19.05 12.32
C LYS A 129 -45.44 17.79 13.13
N PHE A 130 -45.18 17.78 14.44
CA PHE A 130 -45.44 16.64 15.32
C PHE A 130 -46.91 16.39 15.66
N ASN A 131 -47.84 17.22 15.19
CA ASN A 131 -49.28 16.89 15.27
C ASN A 131 -49.61 15.57 14.55
N TYR A 132 -48.87 15.25 13.48
CA TYR A 132 -48.97 13.95 12.82
C TYR A 132 -48.05 12.93 13.49
N ALA A 133 -48.62 11.84 14.00
CA ALA A 133 -47.85 10.77 14.66
C ALA A 133 -46.77 10.15 13.73
N ARG A 134 -47.02 10.13 12.42
CA ARG A 134 -46.07 9.65 11.40
C ARG A 134 -44.80 10.52 11.35
N ASN A 135 -44.91 11.84 11.52
CA ASN A 135 -43.76 12.75 11.51
C ASN A 135 -42.83 12.52 12.71
N LYS A 136 -43.37 12.03 13.84
CA LYS A 136 -42.54 11.59 14.97
C LYS A 136 -41.69 10.36 14.63
N LEU A 137 -42.21 9.44 13.81
CA LEU A 137 -41.45 8.27 13.34
C LEU A 137 -40.38 8.69 12.32
N LEU A 138 -40.74 9.54 11.36
CA LEU A 138 -39.80 10.10 10.37
C LEU A 138 -38.66 10.87 11.04
N TYR A 139 -38.96 11.60 12.11
CA TYR A 139 -37.96 12.27 12.93
C TYR A 139 -36.93 11.29 13.55
N LEU A 140 -37.38 10.11 13.99
CA LEU A 140 -36.49 9.10 14.57
C LEU A 140 -35.59 8.42 13.52
N THR A 141 -36.09 8.29 12.29
CA THR A 141 -35.38 7.60 11.20
C THR A 141 -34.45 8.52 10.43
N TYR A 142 -34.91 9.71 10.04
CA TYR A 142 -34.21 10.62 9.14
C TYR A 142 -33.64 11.88 9.85
N GLY A 143 -34.12 12.16 11.06
CA GLY A 143 -33.63 13.26 11.90
C GLY A 143 -34.47 14.55 11.83
N PRO A 144 -34.07 15.59 12.58
CA PRO A 144 -34.79 16.87 12.63
C PRO A 144 -34.78 17.63 11.31
N ASP A 145 -33.62 17.68 10.63
CA ASP A 145 -33.42 18.49 9.43
C ASP A 145 -34.35 18.08 8.29
N SER A 146 -34.51 16.78 8.06
CA SER A 146 -35.40 16.26 7.01
C SER A 146 -36.88 16.57 7.26
N VAL A 147 -37.31 16.65 8.52
CA VAL A 147 -38.71 16.95 8.87
C VAL A 147 -39.01 18.44 8.79
N LEU A 148 -38.01 19.28 9.08
CA LEU A 148 -38.13 20.74 9.07
C LEU A 148 -37.97 21.33 7.67
N ASN A 149 -36.92 20.91 6.94
CA ASN A 149 -36.45 21.58 5.73
C ASN A 149 -36.89 20.92 4.42
N CYS A 150 -37.49 19.72 4.46
CA CYS A 150 -37.98 19.11 3.23
C CYS A 150 -39.31 19.74 2.77
N ILE A 151 -39.23 20.54 1.71
CA ILE A 151 -40.38 21.26 1.12
C ILE A 151 -41.30 20.33 0.31
N TRP A 152 -40.73 19.32 -0.34
CA TRP A 152 -41.42 18.42 -1.28
C TRP A 152 -41.79 17.06 -0.68
N CYS A 153 -41.44 16.79 0.58
CA CYS A 153 -41.73 15.52 1.25
C CYS A 153 -43.12 15.47 1.92
N ALA A 154 -43.93 16.54 1.84
CA ALA A 154 -45.20 16.65 2.56
C ALA A 154 -46.46 16.47 1.68
N ASP A 155 -46.32 16.51 0.36
CA ASP A 155 -47.44 16.56 -0.59
C ASP A 155 -47.82 15.21 -1.20
N ALA A 156 -47.06 14.14 -0.94
CA ALA A 156 -47.30 12.83 -1.53
C ALA A 156 -48.06 11.92 -0.55
N ASN A 157 -48.82 10.99 -1.11
CA ASN A 157 -49.66 10.04 -0.37
C ASN A 157 -48.82 8.98 0.37
N GLU A 158 -49.49 7.95 0.89
CA GLU A 158 -49.06 6.93 1.86
C GLU A 158 -47.63 6.33 1.79
N ASP A 159 -46.84 6.54 0.73
CA ASP A 159 -45.46 6.04 0.49
C ASP A 159 -44.35 7.13 0.50
N ASP A 160 -44.47 8.16 1.35
CA ASP A 160 -43.50 9.27 1.43
C ASP A 160 -42.07 8.92 1.87
N GLN A 161 -41.82 7.69 2.33
CA GLN A 161 -40.51 7.29 2.88
C GLN A 161 -39.37 7.51 1.89
N LEU A 162 -39.62 7.25 0.61
CA LEU A 162 -38.62 7.42 -0.45
C LEU A 162 -38.18 8.88 -0.59
N TYR A 163 -39.10 9.84 -0.50
CA TYR A 163 -38.79 11.26 -0.66
C TYR A 163 -37.96 11.80 0.51
N TYR A 164 -38.30 11.39 1.74
CA TYR A 164 -37.46 11.71 2.90
C TYR A 164 -36.07 11.07 2.80
N PHE A 165 -35.99 9.81 2.33
CA PHE A 165 -34.70 9.16 2.10
C PHE A 165 -33.86 9.92 1.06
N LEU A 166 -34.44 10.27 -0.10
CA LEU A 166 -33.77 11.04 -1.16
C LEU A 166 -33.29 12.40 -0.66
N TYR A 167 -34.07 13.09 0.17
CA TYR A 167 -33.66 14.35 0.80
C TYR A 167 -32.46 14.16 1.75
N THR A 168 -32.43 13.06 2.53
CA THR A 168 -31.30 12.78 3.44
C THR A 168 -30.05 12.20 2.77
N LEU A 169 -30.17 11.72 1.53
CA LEU A 169 -29.08 11.05 0.82
C LEU A 169 -27.82 11.93 0.69
N PRO A 170 -27.89 13.23 0.34
CA PRO A 170 -26.72 14.10 0.34
C PRO A 170 -26.02 14.20 1.71
N ALA A 171 -26.78 14.23 2.82
CA ALA A 171 -26.22 14.26 4.17
C ALA A 171 -25.53 12.94 4.56
N ILE A 172 -25.97 11.82 3.99
CA ILE A 172 -25.32 10.50 4.10
C ILE A 172 -24.06 10.44 3.22
N LEU A 173 -24.15 10.92 1.98
CA LEU A 173 -23.09 10.81 0.98
C LEU A 173 -21.90 11.72 1.27
N THR A 174 -22.15 12.95 1.76
CA THR A 174 -21.10 13.95 2.04
C THR A 174 -19.94 13.38 2.88
N PRO A 175 -20.17 12.79 4.07
CA PRO A 175 -19.07 12.26 4.87
C PRO A 175 -18.39 11.04 4.23
N HIS A 176 -19.09 10.25 3.40
CA HIS A 176 -18.46 9.17 2.62
C HIS A 176 -17.52 9.70 1.55
N ILE A 177 -17.87 10.80 0.87
CA ILE A 177 -17.00 11.44 -0.11
C ILE A 177 -15.73 11.96 0.58
N PHE A 178 -15.86 12.60 1.74
CA PHE A 178 -14.69 13.05 2.51
C PHE A 178 -13.79 11.89 2.93
N GLN A 179 -14.39 10.79 3.41
CA GLN A 179 -13.65 9.58 3.79
C GLN A 179 -12.94 8.93 2.59
N LEU A 180 -13.63 8.77 1.45
CA LEU A 180 -13.05 8.27 0.21
C LEU A 180 -11.95 9.20 -0.32
N GLY A 181 -12.09 10.52 -0.15
CA GLY A 181 -11.06 11.50 -0.46
C GLY A 181 -9.81 11.31 0.39
N ALA A 182 -9.97 11.16 1.71
CA ALA A 182 -8.86 10.92 2.63
C ALA A 182 -8.12 9.60 2.31
N LEU A 183 -8.87 8.51 2.14
CA LEU A 183 -8.32 7.21 1.74
C LEU A 183 -7.67 7.26 0.34
N GLY A 184 -8.29 7.96 -0.61
CA GLY A 184 -7.80 8.12 -1.98
C GLY A 184 -6.49 8.90 -2.05
N LEU A 185 -6.35 9.96 -1.23
CA LEU A 185 -5.10 10.72 -1.10
C LEU A 185 -4.01 9.88 -0.43
N ALA A 186 -4.33 9.17 0.66
CA ALA A 186 -3.39 8.31 1.38
C ALA A 186 -2.91 7.10 0.55
N THR A 187 -3.73 6.62 -0.40
CA THR A 187 -3.40 5.50 -1.30
C THR A 187 -3.02 5.96 -2.72
N SER A 188 -2.84 7.27 -2.92
CA SER A 188 -2.46 7.82 -4.23
C SER A 188 -1.03 7.44 -4.61
N SER A 189 -0.71 7.53 -5.90
CA SER A 189 0.65 7.34 -6.41
C SER A 189 1.65 8.37 -5.86
N LEU A 190 1.18 9.50 -5.30
CA LEU A 190 2.02 10.51 -4.66
C LEU A 190 2.73 9.97 -3.41
N VAL A 191 2.09 9.03 -2.70
CA VAL A 191 2.65 8.40 -1.49
C VAL A 191 3.72 7.36 -1.84
N GLY A 192 3.67 6.80 -3.05
CA GLY A 192 4.60 5.83 -3.61
C GLY A 192 3.92 4.53 -4.01
N ALA A 193 4.73 3.57 -4.48
CA ALA A 193 4.24 2.27 -4.92
C ALA A 193 3.50 1.50 -3.81
N GLU A 194 3.90 1.67 -2.55
CA GLU A 194 3.26 0.99 -1.41
C GLU A 194 1.81 1.43 -1.19
N GLY A 195 1.52 2.73 -1.32
CA GLY A 195 0.16 3.27 -1.18
C GLY A 195 -0.75 2.86 -2.34
N SER A 196 -0.22 2.92 -3.57
CA SER A 196 -1.00 2.67 -4.79
C SER A 196 -1.58 1.25 -4.88
N ARG A 197 -0.99 0.27 -4.20
CA ARG A 197 -1.46 -1.13 -4.20
C ARG A 197 -2.78 -1.31 -3.47
N PHE A 198 -3.03 -0.47 -2.46
CA PHE A 198 -4.24 -0.55 -1.64
C PHE A 198 -5.38 0.31 -2.14
N ARG A 199 -5.18 1.08 -3.23
CA ARG A 199 -6.17 2.02 -3.77
C ARG A 199 -7.48 1.33 -4.15
N THR A 200 -7.42 0.21 -4.86
CA THR A 200 -8.61 -0.55 -5.26
C THR A 200 -9.35 -1.08 -4.02
N HIS A 201 -8.63 -1.62 -3.04
CA HIS A 201 -9.21 -2.09 -1.79
C HIS A 201 -9.86 -0.96 -1.00
N ALA A 202 -9.23 0.21 -0.92
CA ALA A 202 -9.78 1.39 -0.24
C ALA A 202 -11.09 1.89 -0.89
N ILE A 203 -11.14 1.94 -2.23
CA ILE A 203 -12.36 2.29 -2.98
C ILE A 203 -13.46 1.27 -2.74
N VAL A 204 -13.14 -0.03 -2.83
CA VAL A 204 -14.12 -1.11 -2.61
C VAL A 204 -14.69 -1.05 -1.19
N VAL A 205 -13.85 -0.89 -0.17
CA VAL A 205 -14.30 -0.79 1.23
C VAL A 205 -15.20 0.43 1.43
N GLY A 206 -14.79 1.61 0.92
CA GLY A 206 -15.60 2.82 1.06
C GLY A 206 -16.93 2.75 0.30
N LEU A 207 -16.96 2.14 -0.89
CA LEU A 207 -18.19 1.93 -1.64
C LEU A 207 -19.13 0.93 -0.96
N VAL A 208 -18.59 -0.17 -0.41
CA VAL A 208 -19.37 -1.16 0.34
C VAL A 208 -19.98 -0.53 1.59
N MET A 209 -19.24 0.32 2.31
CA MET A 209 -19.78 1.06 3.45
C MET A 209 -20.95 1.96 3.06
N LEU A 210 -20.79 2.74 1.99
CA LEU A 210 -21.84 3.61 1.47
C LEU A 210 -23.09 2.80 1.07
N LEU A 211 -22.91 1.71 0.31
CA LEU A 211 -24.01 0.86 -0.11
C LEU A 211 -24.72 0.20 1.07
N CYS A 212 -23.96 -0.27 2.06
CA CYS A 212 -24.50 -0.87 3.28
C CYS A 212 -25.37 0.14 4.05
N GLU A 213 -24.89 1.37 4.21
CA GLU A 213 -25.65 2.42 4.89
C GLU A 213 -26.89 2.84 4.11
N CYS A 214 -26.77 3.10 2.80
CA CYS A 214 -27.90 3.47 1.96
C CYS A 214 -28.96 2.35 1.92
N SER A 215 -28.55 1.10 1.83
CA SER A 215 -29.48 -0.04 1.87
C SER A 215 -30.16 -0.16 3.22
N TYR A 216 -29.43 0.05 4.31
CA TYR A 216 -29.99 0.02 5.66
C TYR A 216 -31.06 1.10 5.86
N MET A 217 -30.78 2.34 5.45
CA MET A 217 -31.73 3.46 5.58
C MET A 217 -32.89 3.38 4.58
N GLY A 218 -32.66 2.85 3.38
CA GLY A 218 -33.69 2.67 2.35
C GLY A 218 -34.68 1.55 2.66
N LEU A 219 -34.22 0.47 3.30
CA LEU A 219 -35.04 -0.70 3.67
C LEU A 219 -35.55 -0.64 5.12
N TYR A 220 -35.35 0.47 5.82
CA TYR A 220 -35.75 0.60 7.22
C TYR A 220 -37.28 0.62 7.36
N ASP A 221 -37.84 -0.24 8.21
CA ASP A 221 -39.29 -0.24 8.48
C ASP A 221 -39.66 0.81 9.54
N LEU A 222 -40.36 1.88 9.14
CA LEU A 222 -40.85 2.91 10.05
C LEU A 222 -41.85 2.36 11.08
N GLN A 223 -42.55 1.27 10.77
CA GLN A 223 -43.57 0.70 11.63
C GLN A 223 -42.97 -0.01 12.84
N ALA A 224 -41.69 -0.39 12.80
CA ALA A 224 -41.00 -1.04 13.91
C ALA A 224 -41.10 -0.22 15.20
N ASN A 225 -40.96 1.10 15.12
CA ASN A 225 -41.01 2.02 16.25
C ASN A 225 -42.42 2.29 16.79
N LYS A 226 -43.50 1.91 16.07
CA LYS A 226 -44.88 2.09 16.56
C LYS A 226 -45.22 1.20 17.74
N ARG A 227 -44.53 0.06 17.86
CA ARG A 227 -44.77 -0.95 18.89
C ARG A 227 -44.06 -0.63 20.21
N ALA A 228 -43.07 0.26 20.21
CA ALA A 228 -42.29 0.62 21.39
C ALA A 228 -43.17 1.36 22.43
N ILE A 229 -43.16 0.86 23.67
CA ILE A 229 -43.90 1.44 24.80
C ILE A 229 -42.93 2.25 25.68
N THR A 230 -41.70 1.74 25.83
CA THR A 230 -40.65 2.36 26.64
C THR A 230 -39.66 3.14 25.77
N THR A 231 -39.05 4.19 26.31
CA THR A 231 -37.98 4.94 25.64
C THR A 231 -36.74 4.11 25.30
N LYS A 232 -36.47 3.05 26.07
CA LYS A 232 -35.37 2.11 25.84
C LYS A 232 -35.61 1.17 24.65
N GLU A 233 -36.88 0.92 24.34
CA GLU A 233 -37.29 0.09 23.20
C GLU A 233 -37.34 0.89 21.90
N LEU A 234 -37.25 2.22 22.00
CA LEU A 234 -37.33 3.10 20.84
C LEU A 234 -36.01 3.07 20.08
N ASP A 235 -36.11 2.79 18.79
CA ASP A 235 -34.94 2.71 17.93
C ASP A 235 -34.62 4.08 17.32
N PHE A 236 -33.53 4.67 17.79
CA PHE A 236 -33.00 5.96 17.33
C PHE A 236 -32.12 5.77 16.09
N ALA A 237 -32.72 5.31 14.98
CA ALA A 237 -32.00 4.91 13.79
C ALA A 237 -31.08 6.02 13.24
N PHE A 238 -31.54 7.27 13.15
CA PHE A 238 -30.72 8.39 12.68
C PHE A 238 -29.42 8.56 13.49
N TRP A 239 -29.53 8.63 14.82
CA TRP A 239 -28.38 8.82 15.71
C TRP A 239 -27.48 7.59 15.75
N ARG A 240 -28.07 6.37 15.72
CA ARG A 240 -27.30 5.12 15.71
C ARG A 240 -26.48 5.00 14.43
N VAL A 241 -27.07 5.24 13.27
CA VAL A 241 -26.37 5.18 11.97
C VAL A 241 -25.29 6.25 11.92
N ARG A 242 -25.55 7.48 12.38
CA ARG A 242 -24.53 8.53 12.48
C ARG A 242 -23.33 8.10 13.33
N PHE A 243 -23.57 7.53 14.52
CA PHE A 243 -22.51 7.04 15.39
C PHE A 243 -21.71 5.92 14.74
N LEU A 244 -22.41 4.91 14.20
CA LEU A 244 -21.77 3.77 13.53
C LEU A 244 -20.97 4.19 12.31
N ARG A 245 -21.46 5.16 11.51
CA ARG A 245 -20.76 5.70 10.34
C ARG A 245 -19.40 6.26 10.70
N TYR A 246 -19.37 7.21 11.64
CA TYR A 246 -18.10 7.86 12.02
C TYR A 246 -17.15 6.90 12.75
N MET A 247 -17.69 5.97 13.55
CA MET A 247 -16.87 4.93 14.16
C MET A 247 -16.27 3.98 13.11
N ALA A 248 -17.06 3.56 12.12
CA ALA A 248 -16.61 2.70 11.03
C ALA A 248 -15.52 3.39 10.20
N PHE A 249 -15.66 4.69 9.90
CA PHE A 249 -14.62 5.45 9.21
C PHE A 249 -13.32 5.51 10.00
N ALA A 250 -13.39 5.83 11.30
CA ALA A 250 -12.20 5.85 12.15
C ALA A 250 -11.49 4.48 12.23
N LEU A 251 -12.26 3.39 12.31
CA LEU A 251 -11.71 2.03 12.31
C LEU A 251 -11.06 1.66 10.98
N VAL A 252 -11.66 2.02 9.85
CA VAL A 252 -11.09 1.77 8.52
C VAL A 252 -9.82 2.59 8.31
N ASP A 253 -9.80 3.87 8.66
CA ASP A 253 -8.62 4.71 8.57
C ASP A 253 -7.47 4.16 9.41
N LEU A 254 -7.75 3.75 10.65
CA LEU A 254 -6.77 3.14 11.53
C LEU A 254 -6.25 1.81 10.94
N ALA A 255 -7.14 0.99 10.39
CA ALA A 255 -6.75 -0.25 9.73
C ALA A 255 -5.83 0.04 8.54
N PHE A 256 -6.19 0.93 7.62
CA PHE A 256 -5.33 1.29 6.48
C PHE A 256 -4.01 1.94 6.91
N ALA A 257 -4.01 2.78 7.95
CA ALA A 257 -2.80 3.36 8.50
C ALA A 257 -1.85 2.27 9.04
N LEU A 258 -2.39 1.27 9.74
CA LEU A 258 -1.64 0.10 10.19
C LEU A 258 -1.11 -0.71 9.00
N LEU A 259 -1.96 -1.03 8.01
CA LEU A 259 -1.57 -1.76 6.81
C LEU A 259 -0.41 -1.07 6.08
N LEU A 260 -0.50 0.26 5.88
CA LEU A 260 0.56 1.06 5.25
C LEU A 260 1.83 1.10 6.09
N TRP A 261 1.71 1.19 7.41
CA TRP A 261 2.87 1.17 8.31
C TRP A 261 3.61 -0.16 8.25
N VAL A 262 2.90 -1.28 8.35
CA VAL A 262 3.52 -2.61 8.36
C VAL A 262 4.13 -2.94 6.99
N THR A 263 3.47 -2.56 5.90
CA THR A 263 3.98 -2.80 4.54
C THR A 263 5.17 -1.92 4.19
N SER A 264 5.12 -0.62 4.50
CA SER A 264 6.23 0.31 4.21
C SER A 264 7.50 0.06 5.02
N THR A 265 7.40 -0.60 6.17
CA THR A 265 8.55 -0.98 7.01
C THR A 265 9.12 -2.36 6.68
N ASN A 266 8.62 -3.02 5.62
CA ASN A 266 8.94 -4.40 5.26
C ASN A 266 8.68 -5.41 6.38
N ARG A 267 7.77 -5.09 7.31
CA ARG A 267 7.40 -5.99 8.42
C ARG A 267 6.37 -7.03 7.99
N TRP A 268 5.60 -6.72 6.94
CA TRP A 268 4.59 -7.61 6.36
C TRP A 268 4.40 -7.32 4.87
N LEU A 269 4.30 -8.39 4.07
CA LEU A 269 4.19 -8.35 2.62
C LEU A 269 5.38 -7.67 1.92
N ALA A 270 6.60 -7.91 2.40
CA ALA A 270 7.83 -7.36 1.85
C ALA A 270 7.95 -7.72 0.36
N LYS A 271 7.85 -6.72 -0.52
CA LYS A 271 8.03 -6.94 -1.96
C LYS A 271 9.52 -7.12 -2.22
N PRO A 272 9.98 -8.31 -2.66
CA PRO A 272 11.36 -8.42 -3.11
C PRO A 272 11.56 -7.47 -4.29
N ILE A 273 12.71 -6.78 -4.30
CA ILE A 273 13.21 -6.03 -5.46
C ILE A 273 13.01 -6.92 -6.69
N SER A 274 12.44 -6.37 -7.76
CA SER A 274 12.12 -7.18 -8.95
C SER A 274 13.39 -7.84 -9.50
N VAL A 275 13.28 -9.04 -10.09
CA VAL A 275 14.47 -9.75 -10.62
C VAL A 275 15.20 -8.87 -11.65
N ALA A 276 14.47 -8.11 -12.45
CA ALA A 276 15.01 -7.15 -13.39
C ALA A 276 15.82 -6.03 -12.68
N GLU A 277 15.27 -5.44 -11.61
CA GLU A 277 15.94 -4.38 -10.86
C GLU A 277 17.13 -4.92 -10.03
N ARG A 278 17.05 -6.17 -9.55
CA ARG A 278 18.19 -6.87 -8.94
C ARG A 278 19.31 -7.10 -9.96
N LEU A 279 18.96 -7.53 -11.17
CA LEU A 279 19.91 -7.69 -12.27
C LEU A 279 20.54 -6.34 -12.64
N GLU A 280 19.75 -5.27 -12.76
CA GLU A 280 20.26 -3.95 -13.06
C GLU A 280 21.23 -3.45 -11.98
N LEU A 281 20.90 -3.62 -10.70
CA LEU A 281 21.78 -3.28 -9.58
C LEU A 281 23.08 -4.10 -9.60
N ALA A 282 22.98 -5.41 -9.83
CA ALA A 282 24.16 -6.28 -9.90
C ALA A 282 25.05 -5.94 -11.12
N THR A 283 24.45 -5.61 -12.26
CA THR A 283 25.15 -5.17 -13.46
C THR A 283 25.86 -3.83 -13.20
N LYS A 284 25.17 -2.84 -12.62
CA LYS A 284 25.78 -1.56 -12.24
C LYS A 284 26.97 -1.73 -11.29
N GLN A 285 26.83 -2.57 -10.26
CA GLN A 285 27.94 -2.88 -9.35
C GLN A 285 29.10 -3.59 -10.07
N SER A 286 28.79 -4.47 -11.02
CA SER A 286 29.81 -5.16 -11.83
C SER A 286 30.52 -4.20 -12.78
N GLU A 287 29.81 -3.25 -13.39
CA GLU A 287 30.39 -2.20 -14.23
C GLU A 287 31.30 -1.27 -13.42
N ASP A 288 30.86 -0.84 -12.23
CA ASP A 288 31.67 0.00 -11.33
C ASP A 288 32.95 -0.70 -10.88
N THR A 289 32.86 -1.98 -10.52
CA THR A 289 34.04 -2.77 -10.12
C THR A 289 34.98 -3.00 -11.31
N LEU A 290 34.45 -3.28 -12.49
CA LEU A 290 35.23 -3.45 -13.71
C LEU A 290 35.93 -2.13 -14.12
N ASN A 291 35.26 -1.00 -13.99
CA ASN A 291 35.85 0.32 -14.25
C ASN A 291 36.99 0.63 -13.26
N LYS A 292 36.81 0.31 -11.98
CA LYS A 292 37.88 0.42 -10.97
C LYS A 292 39.06 -0.50 -11.28
N LEU A 293 38.82 -1.74 -11.71
CA LEU A 293 39.87 -2.67 -12.10
C LEU A 293 40.63 -2.20 -13.35
N ARG A 294 39.93 -1.66 -14.35
CA ARG A 294 40.57 -1.04 -15.52
C ARG A 294 41.43 0.16 -15.13
N ALA A 295 40.93 1.03 -14.26
CA ALA A 295 41.69 2.17 -13.74
C ALA A 295 42.94 1.71 -12.98
N LEU A 296 42.81 0.71 -12.10
CA LEU A 296 43.95 0.10 -11.40
C LEU A 296 44.96 -0.54 -12.37
N GLY A 297 44.48 -1.19 -13.43
CA GLY A 297 45.33 -1.75 -14.47
C GLY A 297 46.12 -0.67 -15.22
N LEU A 298 45.48 0.44 -15.58
CA LEU A 298 46.13 1.59 -16.21
C LEU A 298 47.16 2.23 -15.26
N LEU A 299 46.79 2.42 -13.99
CA LEU A 299 47.71 2.94 -12.97
C LEU A 299 48.92 2.02 -12.80
N SER A 300 48.71 0.72 -12.62
CA SER A 300 49.79 -0.26 -12.50
C SER A 300 50.70 -0.27 -13.74
N ASN A 301 50.12 -0.19 -14.94
CA ASN A 301 50.88 -0.11 -16.18
C ASN A 301 51.69 1.19 -16.27
N SER A 302 51.09 2.33 -15.90
CA SER A 302 51.78 3.63 -15.89
C SER A 302 52.95 3.66 -14.90
N VAL A 303 52.74 3.15 -13.67
CA VAL A 303 53.79 3.00 -12.65
C VAL A 303 54.88 2.04 -13.12
N ASN A 304 54.51 0.97 -13.83
CA ASN A 304 55.51 0.02 -14.32
C ASN A 304 56.28 0.55 -15.55
N ARG A 305 55.74 1.51 -16.30
CA ARG A 305 56.42 2.13 -17.44
C ARG A 305 57.34 3.28 -17.05
N ASP A 306 56.93 4.10 -16.07
CA ASP A 306 57.73 5.22 -15.58
C ASP A 306 58.75 4.77 -14.52
N ALA A 307 60.03 5.02 -14.76
CA ALA A 307 61.10 4.66 -13.84
C ALA A 307 61.02 5.41 -12.49
N THR A 308 60.53 6.65 -12.50
CA THR A 308 60.41 7.49 -11.29
C THR A 308 59.32 6.94 -10.36
N LEU A 309 58.13 6.66 -10.90
CA LEU A 309 57.01 6.06 -10.15
C LEU A 309 57.34 4.64 -9.67
N ARG A 310 58.08 3.87 -10.48
CA ARG A 310 58.56 2.54 -10.07
C ARG A 310 59.49 2.64 -8.86
N GLY A 311 60.42 3.59 -8.87
CA GLY A 311 61.33 3.86 -7.75
C GLY A 311 60.58 4.25 -6.48
N VAL A 312 59.56 5.12 -6.56
CA VAL A 312 58.72 5.49 -5.40
C VAL A 312 57.96 4.28 -4.86
N ARG A 313 57.41 3.42 -5.74
CA ARG A 313 56.71 2.20 -5.33
C ARG A 313 57.66 1.23 -4.61
N GLU A 314 58.85 0.99 -5.17
CA GLU A 314 59.87 0.12 -4.56
C GLU A 314 60.34 0.68 -3.22
N GLU A 315 60.57 2.00 -3.14
CA GLU A 315 60.93 2.66 -1.88
C GLU A 315 59.85 2.51 -0.83
N TYR A 316 58.58 2.73 -1.19
CA TYR A 316 57.44 2.53 -0.29
C TYR A 316 57.39 1.10 0.24
N TRP A 317 57.50 0.09 -0.63
CA TRP A 317 57.47 -1.31 -0.18
C TRP A 317 58.71 -1.68 0.65
N ARG A 318 59.86 -1.08 0.37
CA ARG A 318 61.08 -1.26 1.17
C ARG A 318 60.93 -0.63 2.55
N THR A 319 60.40 0.58 2.65
CA THR A 319 60.15 1.25 3.94
C THR A 319 59.07 0.53 4.73
N GLU A 320 57.95 0.16 4.11
CA GLU A 320 56.91 -0.63 4.76
C GLU A 320 57.45 -1.97 5.28
N GLY A 321 58.27 -2.67 4.48
CA GLY A 321 58.92 -3.91 4.89
C GLY A 321 59.87 -3.72 6.08
N GLN A 322 60.62 -2.61 6.11
CA GLN A 322 61.50 -2.27 7.24
C GLN A 322 60.71 -1.92 8.49
N VAL A 323 59.69 -1.06 8.38
CA VAL A 323 58.82 -0.67 9.51
C VAL A 323 58.09 -1.89 10.05
N MET A 324 57.58 -2.77 9.18
CA MET A 324 56.94 -4.02 9.59
C MET A 324 57.94 -4.95 10.30
N ALA A 325 59.16 -5.09 9.78
CA ALA A 325 60.19 -5.91 10.42
C ALA A 325 60.58 -5.37 11.81
N GLU A 326 60.73 -4.05 11.95
CA GLU A 326 61.00 -3.38 13.23
C GLU A 326 59.82 -3.55 14.20
N THR A 327 58.58 -3.38 13.72
CA THR A 327 57.37 -3.57 14.52
C THR A 327 57.21 -5.01 14.98
N ILE A 328 57.55 -6.00 14.15
CA ILE A 328 57.54 -7.42 14.53
C ILE A 328 58.64 -7.76 15.54
N GLN A 329 59.75 -7.02 15.53
CA GLN A 329 60.86 -7.20 16.49
C GLN A 329 60.59 -6.58 17.86
N ASP A 330 59.61 -5.69 17.98
CA ASP A 330 59.16 -5.17 19.27
C ASP A 330 58.63 -6.33 20.15
N GLU A 331 59.21 -6.47 21.34
CA GLU A 331 58.97 -7.58 22.26
C GLU A 331 57.48 -7.69 22.63
N ALA A 332 56.80 -6.55 22.79
CA ALA A 332 55.37 -6.51 23.11
C ALA A 332 54.49 -7.02 21.96
N VAL A 333 54.88 -6.77 20.71
CA VAL A 333 54.15 -7.21 19.51
C VAL A 333 54.48 -8.66 19.18
N ALA A 334 55.75 -9.05 19.30
CA ALA A 334 56.21 -10.42 19.11
C ALA A 334 55.52 -11.40 20.10
N GLU A 335 55.37 -11.01 21.37
CA GLU A 335 54.62 -11.80 22.36
C GLU A 335 53.15 -11.96 21.98
N GLN A 336 52.50 -10.90 21.50
CA GLN A 336 51.11 -10.97 21.05
C GLN A 336 50.94 -11.81 19.78
N ILE A 337 51.85 -11.69 18.81
CA ILE A 337 51.85 -12.51 17.59
C ILE A 337 52.06 -13.98 17.97
N ASN A 338 53.03 -14.31 18.81
CA ASN A 338 53.27 -15.68 19.27
C ASN A 338 52.09 -16.23 20.07
N ALA A 339 51.45 -15.42 20.92
CA ALA A 339 50.25 -15.80 21.67
C ALA A 339 49.02 -15.99 20.76
N ALA A 340 48.92 -15.25 19.66
CA ALA A 340 47.87 -15.42 18.66
C ALA A 340 48.13 -16.68 17.81
N ILE A 341 49.37 -16.90 17.38
CA ILE A 341 49.80 -18.07 16.62
C ILE A 341 49.62 -19.35 17.44
N SER A 342 49.97 -19.35 18.74
CA SER A 342 49.77 -20.51 19.62
C SER A 342 48.30 -20.85 19.85
N LYS A 343 47.39 -19.88 19.66
CA LYS A 343 45.95 -20.06 19.77
C LYS A 343 45.29 -20.39 18.42
N MET A 344 45.99 -20.25 17.30
CA MET A 344 45.48 -20.61 15.98
C MET A 344 45.66 -22.10 15.74
N ASP A 345 44.55 -22.80 15.50
CA ASP A 345 44.56 -24.19 15.07
C ASP A 345 44.85 -24.28 13.56
N PHE A 346 46.10 -24.58 13.23
CA PHE A 346 46.57 -24.72 11.85
C PHE A 346 45.84 -25.83 11.08
N SER A 347 45.35 -26.87 11.76
CA SER A 347 44.62 -27.98 11.12
C SER A 347 43.22 -27.57 10.70
N SER A 348 42.52 -26.83 11.58
CA SER A 348 41.26 -26.16 11.26
C SER A 348 41.41 -25.16 10.11
N LEU A 349 42.50 -24.38 10.11
CA LEU A 349 42.76 -23.38 9.08
C LEU A 349 42.98 -24.03 7.72
N GLN A 350 43.77 -25.10 7.64
CA GLN A 350 44.03 -25.84 6.40
C GLN A 350 42.75 -26.44 5.81
N GLY A 351 41.87 -26.98 6.66
CA GLY A 351 40.54 -27.45 6.25
C GLY A 351 39.67 -26.33 5.68
N ARG A 352 39.65 -25.16 6.34
CA ARG A 352 38.87 -23.98 5.89
C ARG A 352 39.41 -23.38 4.59
N VAL A 353 40.72 -23.37 4.39
CA VAL A 353 41.34 -22.92 3.13
C VAL A 353 40.99 -23.88 1.99
N GLY A 354 41.02 -25.19 2.24
CA GLY A 354 40.53 -26.19 1.29
C GLY A 354 39.07 -25.97 0.92
N GLU A 355 38.20 -25.75 1.91
CA GLU A 355 36.77 -25.48 1.69
C GLU A 355 36.51 -24.19 0.90
N VAL A 356 37.28 -23.12 1.17
CA VAL A 356 37.17 -21.85 0.42
C VAL A 356 37.70 -22.00 -1.00
N ALA A 357 38.82 -22.69 -1.20
CA ALA A 357 39.37 -22.96 -2.52
C ALA A 357 38.41 -23.82 -3.35
N ASP A 358 37.86 -24.89 -2.76
CA ASP A 358 36.85 -25.74 -3.36
C ASP A 358 35.55 -24.97 -3.64
N GLY A 359 35.17 -24.03 -2.77
CA GLY A 359 34.03 -23.15 -2.96
C GLY A 359 34.20 -22.18 -4.13
N ILE A 360 35.39 -21.59 -4.29
CA ILE A 360 35.73 -20.72 -5.43
C ILE A 360 35.76 -21.53 -6.73
N LEU A 361 36.41 -22.70 -6.72
CA LEU A 361 36.46 -23.60 -7.88
C LEU A 361 35.06 -24.07 -8.29
N ARG A 362 34.21 -24.47 -7.33
CA ARG A 362 32.79 -24.81 -7.59
C ARG A 362 31.99 -23.62 -8.11
N GLY A 363 32.26 -22.42 -7.63
CA GLY A 363 31.64 -21.19 -8.15
C GLY A 363 32.01 -20.93 -9.61
N ILE A 364 33.28 -21.13 -9.97
CA ILE A 364 33.79 -20.98 -11.34
C ILE A 364 33.24 -22.10 -12.24
N ASP A 365 33.23 -23.36 -11.78
CA ASP A 365 32.67 -24.49 -12.53
C ASP A 365 31.15 -24.38 -12.71
N GLY A 366 30.42 -23.83 -11.72
CA GLY A 366 28.98 -23.56 -11.83
C GLY A 366 28.64 -22.47 -12.85
N LEU A 367 29.52 -21.49 -13.03
CA LEU A 367 29.41 -20.48 -14.10
C LEU A 367 29.72 -21.09 -15.48
N ARG A 368 30.61 -22.09 -15.55
CA ARG A 368 30.94 -22.80 -16.79
C ARG A 368 29.86 -23.80 -17.20
N SER A 369 29.25 -24.52 -16.25
CA SER A 369 28.15 -25.45 -16.51
C SER A 369 26.85 -24.76 -16.94
N SER A 370 26.62 -23.53 -16.48
CA SER A 370 25.48 -22.72 -16.94
C SER A 370 25.66 -22.17 -18.36
N GLN A 371 26.91 -22.06 -18.85
CA GLN A 371 27.22 -21.77 -20.26
C GLN A 371 27.23 -23.02 -21.16
N MET A 372 27.44 -24.20 -20.59
CA MET A 372 27.38 -25.51 -21.27
C MET A 372 26.14 -26.30 -20.86
N MET A 373 24.95 -25.80 -21.16
CA MET A 373 23.80 -26.71 -21.30
C MET A 373 24.02 -27.52 -22.59
N PRO A 374 24.05 -28.86 -22.54
CA PRO A 374 23.99 -29.64 -23.76
C PRO A 374 22.65 -29.39 -24.43
N GLU A 375 22.71 -29.13 -25.73
CA GLU A 375 21.57 -29.09 -26.63
C GLU A 375 20.70 -30.34 -26.39
N ARG A 376 19.52 -30.12 -25.81
CA ARG A 376 18.57 -31.19 -25.52
C ARG A 376 17.99 -31.63 -26.85
N GLU A 377 18.47 -32.78 -27.33
CA GLU A 377 17.96 -33.47 -28.51
C GLU A 377 16.41 -33.53 -28.45
N PRO A 378 15.69 -32.99 -29.45
CA PRO A 378 14.25 -32.94 -29.40
C PRO A 378 13.66 -34.33 -29.67
N THR A 379 13.14 -34.96 -28.62
CA THR A 379 12.14 -36.02 -28.74
C THR A 379 10.99 -35.50 -29.60
N LYS A 380 10.73 -36.14 -30.75
CA LYS A 380 9.56 -35.92 -31.63
C LYS A 380 8.25 -36.18 -30.86
N PRO A 381 7.37 -35.20 -30.71
CA PRO A 381 5.94 -35.44 -30.71
C PRO A 381 5.39 -35.25 -32.14
N ALA A 382 4.56 -36.19 -32.57
CA ALA A 382 3.74 -36.06 -33.76
C ALA A 382 2.84 -34.82 -33.62
N ILE A 383 3.12 -33.79 -34.41
CA ILE A 383 2.25 -32.62 -34.54
C ILE A 383 1.97 -32.44 -36.03
N VAL A 384 0.68 -32.58 -36.33
CA VAL A 384 0.02 -32.28 -37.60
C VAL A 384 0.45 -30.89 -38.07
N VAL A 385 0.87 -30.79 -39.33
CA VAL A 385 1.24 -29.54 -40.00
C VAL A 385 -0.03 -28.75 -40.35
N PRO A 386 -0.22 -27.51 -39.84
CA PRO A 386 -0.91 -26.48 -40.59
C PRO A 386 0.12 -25.68 -41.39
N GLN A 387 -0.27 -25.34 -42.61
CA GLN A 387 0.53 -24.65 -43.60
C GLN A 387 1.16 -23.34 -43.08
N ALA A 388 2.36 -23.06 -43.60
CA ALA A 388 3.17 -21.90 -43.27
C ALA A 388 2.45 -20.56 -43.48
N MET A 389 2.43 -19.71 -42.45
CA MET A 389 2.25 -18.27 -42.66
C MET A 389 3.58 -17.66 -43.13
N PRO A 390 3.57 -16.72 -44.09
CA PRO A 390 4.79 -16.06 -44.56
C PRO A 390 5.34 -15.09 -43.50
N LYS A 391 6.67 -15.07 -43.38
CA LYS A 391 7.42 -14.14 -42.53
C LYS A 391 7.11 -12.68 -42.90
N PRO A 392 6.97 -11.75 -41.93
CA PRO A 392 6.92 -10.33 -42.24
C PRO A 392 8.30 -9.85 -42.70
N THR A 393 8.38 -9.43 -43.96
CA THR A 393 9.53 -8.70 -44.51
C THR A 393 9.47 -7.27 -44.00
N ILE A 394 10.41 -6.88 -43.15
CA ILE A 394 10.61 -5.48 -42.76
C ILE A 394 11.41 -4.81 -43.87
N VAL A 395 10.78 -3.88 -44.59
CA VAL A 395 11.41 -3.06 -45.63
C VAL A 395 11.75 -1.71 -45.01
N PHE A 396 13.04 -1.37 -44.97
CA PHE A 396 13.50 -0.03 -44.59
C PHE A 396 13.49 0.86 -45.84
N CYS A 397 12.62 1.87 -45.87
CA CYS A 397 12.69 2.93 -46.87
C CYS A 397 13.45 4.12 -46.27
N ALA A 398 14.62 4.43 -46.82
CA ALA A 398 15.35 5.65 -46.50
C ALA A 398 14.69 6.85 -47.21
N SER A 399 14.38 7.90 -46.44
CA SER A 399 13.78 9.13 -46.95
C SER A 399 14.78 9.90 -47.81
N ASN A 400 14.58 9.90 -49.12
CA ASN A 400 15.13 10.90 -50.02
C ASN A 400 13.99 11.44 -50.90
N SER A 401 13.92 12.75 -51.07
CA SER A 401 12.69 13.53 -51.32
C SER A 401 12.05 13.39 -52.71
N ASN A 402 12.29 12.30 -53.46
CA ASN A 402 11.74 12.12 -54.81
C ASN A 402 11.14 10.74 -55.12
N GLU A 403 10.97 9.84 -54.13
CA GLU A 403 10.38 8.50 -54.38
C GLU A 403 9.07 8.22 -53.61
N HIS A 404 8.42 9.25 -53.08
CA HIS A 404 7.21 9.09 -52.26
C HIS A 404 6.00 8.52 -53.01
N HIS A 405 5.95 8.63 -54.35
CA HIS A 405 4.82 8.14 -55.15
C HIS A 405 4.92 6.67 -55.58
N ARG A 406 6.04 5.97 -55.34
CA ARG A 406 6.19 4.57 -55.76
C ARG A 406 5.89 3.56 -54.65
N CYS A 407 6.09 3.92 -53.38
CA CYS A 407 5.85 3.01 -52.24
C CYS A 407 4.37 2.92 -51.80
N THR A 408 3.53 3.88 -52.18
CA THR A 408 2.11 3.89 -51.76
C THR A 408 1.21 2.96 -52.56
N ASN A 409 1.58 2.59 -53.80
CA ASN A 409 0.73 1.76 -54.66
C ASN A 409 0.89 0.25 -54.46
N GLU A 410 1.94 -0.20 -53.78
CA GLU A 410 2.17 -1.64 -53.52
C GLU A 410 1.65 -2.09 -52.14
N PHE A 411 1.24 -1.16 -51.28
CA PHE A 411 0.85 -1.42 -49.89
C PHE A 411 -0.66 -1.45 -49.62
N GLN A 412 -1.50 -1.21 -50.63
CA GLN A 412 -2.97 -1.08 -50.46
C GLN A 412 -3.73 -2.42 -50.46
N HIS A 413 -3.05 -3.57 -50.53
CA HIS A 413 -3.70 -4.88 -50.68
C HIS A 413 -3.62 -5.85 -49.49
N ARG A 414 -3.11 -5.45 -48.30
CA ARG A 414 -3.15 -6.31 -47.10
C ARG A 414 -3.60 -5.56 -45.84
N ASN A 415 -4.78 -5.97 -45.34
CA ASN A 415 -5.41 -5.49 -44.10
C ASN A 415 -4.61 -5.88 -42.85
N HIS A 416 -4.29 -4.89 -42.02
CA HIS A 416 -4.72 -4.72 -40.60
C HIS A 416 -3.85 -3.62 -39.98
N VAL A 417 -4.45 -2.45 -39.77
CA VAL A 417 -3.78 -1.25 -39.23
C VAL A 417 -3.81 -1.32 -37.69
N LEU A 418 -2.64 -1.28 -37.06
CA LEU A 418 -2.47 -0.88 -35.66
C LEU A 418 -1.61 0.39 -35.69
N GLU A 419 -2.28 1.53 -35.55
CA GLU A 419 -1.69 2.87 -35.55
C GLU A 419 -1.18 3.15 -34.12
N LEU A 420 0.12 3.36 -33.97
CA LEU A 420 0.77 3.79 -32.72
C LEU A 420 1.54 5.07 -33.03
N ASP A 421 0.88 6.20 -32.80
CA ASP A 421 1.49 7.52 -32.78
C ASP A 421 2.43 7.64 -31.57
N MET A 422 3.74 7.71 -31.82
CA MET A 422 4.72 8.17 -30.84
C MET A 422 5.34 9.47 -31.35
N THR A 423 4.86 10.58 -30.79
CA THR A 423 5.47 11.91 -30.94
C THR A 423 6.68 12.02 -30.02
N VAL A 424 7.88 11.86 -30.59
CA VAL A 424 9.15 12.19 -29.91
C VAL A 424 9.49 13.64 -30.25
N THR A 425 9.49 14.50 -29.25
CA THR A 425 10.00 15.87 -29.32
C THR A 425 11.45 15.86 -28.85
N GLU A 426 12.39 15.85 -29.79
CA GLU A 426 13.81 16.16 -29.54
C GLU A 426 14.08 17.62 -29.88
N SER A 427 14.49 18.39 -28.88
CA SER A 427 15.08 19.72 -29.03
C SER A 427 16.60 19.61 -28.90
N TYR A 428 17.31 19.70 -30.03
CA TYR A 428 18.76 19.90 -30.09
C TYR A 428 19.07 21.39 -29.94
N SER A 429 19.98 21.74 -29.03
CA SER A 429 20.61 23.07 -28.94
C SER A 429 22.12 22.92 -29.03
N MET A 430 22.66 23.34 -30.17
CA MET A 430 24.05 23.78 -30.39
C MET A 430 24.47 24.82 -29.34
N TYR A 431 25.72 24.77 -28.86
CA TYR A 431 26.62 25.91 -28.53
C TYR A 431 27.97 25.29 -28.09
N ASP A 432 28.96 25.28 -28.98
CA ASP A 432 30.03 26.27 -29.16
C ASP A 432 31.22 26.04 -28.22
N GLY A 433 32.39 25.84 -28.84
CA GLY A 433 33.64 25.53 -28.18
C GLY A 433 34.44 26.79 -27.88
N ARG A 434 35.19 26.77 -26.77
CA ARG A 434 36.48 27.45 -26.65
C ARG A 434 37.24 27.04 -25.40
N HIS A 435 38.52 26.73 -25.63
CA HIS A 435 39.72 26.80 -24.78
C HIS A 435 39.62 26.74 -23.26
N TRP A 436 40.36 25.79 -22.67
CA TRP A 436 41.02 25.95 -21.37
C TRP A 436 42.45 25.37 -21.42
N LEU A 437 43.43 26.26 -21.29
CA LEU A 437 44.81 25.99 -20.85
C LEU A 437 44.84 26.00 -19.31
N PRO A 438 45.70 25.21 -18.64
CA PRO A 438 45.89 25.30 -17.20
C PRO A 438 46.93 26.37 -16.84
N HIS A 439 46.60 27.23 -15.88
CA HIS A 439 47.53 28.17 -15.27
C HIS A 439 48.01 27.61 -13.92
N ASP A 440 49.33 27.50 -13.77
CA ASP A 440 50.06 27.34 -12.52
C ASP A 440 49.76 28.50 -11.55
N SER A 441 49.68 28.20 -10.25
CA SER A 441 49.94 29.16 -9.17
C SER A 441 50.28 28.42 -7.87
N TYR A 442 51.58 28.24 -7.64
CA TYR A 442 52.18 28.06 -6.32
C TYR A 442 52.01 29.35 -5.49
N GLY A 443 51.65 29.21 -4.22
CA GLY A 443 51.56 30.33 -3.29
C GLY A 443 51.55 29.88 -1.84
N GLY A 444 52.72 29.52 -1.32
CA GLY A 444 52.93 29.35 0.12
C GLY A 444 52.97 30.69 0.85
N LYS A 445 52.40 30.74 2.05
CA LYS A 445 52.77 31.69 3.11
C LYS A 445 52.53 31.05 4.48
N VAL A 446 53.63 30.89 5.20
CA VAL A 446 53.72 30.55 6.63
C VAL A 446 53.82 31.86 7.41
N VAL A 447 52.92 32.05 8.39
CA VAL A 447 53.06 32.85 9.63
C VAL A 447 51.99 32.23 10.56
N HIS A 448 52.29 31.55 11.67
CA HIS A 448 53.02 31.96 12.86
C HIS A 448 53.75 30.77 13.51
#